data_AF-A0A8W8M5Y7-F1
#
_entry.id   AF-A0A8W8M5Y7-F1
#
_cell.length_a   1.000
_cell.length_b   1.000
_cell.length_c   1.000
_cell.angle_alpha   90.00
_cell.angle_beta   90.00
_cell.angle_gamma   90.00
#
_symmetry.space_group_name_H-M   'P 1'
#
loop_
_entity.id
_entity.type
_entity.pdbx_description
1 polymer ?
#
loop_
_entity_poly.entity_id
_entity_poly.type
_entity_poly.pdbx_seq_one_letter_code
_entity_poly.pdbx_strand_id
1 'polypeptide(L)'
;MAEEDLKIGQYLSISHCMLNEWQLHKSLNTTRNSKIQIIQPLTTTVRGNIDSITLNDIAVEIALKEDSKEEYKDFSVDLAIIRSVFPDTLQVRVEDLENYLLQKLPILFEIIVQGSNVQNMHLIEQPAGCMDYDAEQ
;
A
#
# COMPACT_ATOMS: atom_id res chain seq x y z
N MET A 1 -7.96 -30.65 22.13
CA MET A 1 -7.24 -29.91 21.08
C MET A 1 -6.16 -29.15 21.79
N ALA A 2 -4.90 -29.38 21.48
CA ALA A 2 -3.81 -28.60 22.06
C ALA A 2 -4.00 -27.15 21.58
N GLU A 3 -4.04 -26.20 22.51
CA GLU A 3 -3.91 -24.79 22.18
C GLU A 3 -2.53 -24.62 21.54
N GLU A 4 -2.49 -24.33 20.24
CA GLU A 4 -1.24 -23.87 19.63
C GLU A 4 -0.87 -22.56 20.33
N ASP A 5 0.35 -22.49 20.87
CA ASP A 5 0.88 -21.31 21.57
C ASP A 5 1.08 -20.18 20.54
N LEU A 6 0.00 -19.44 20.26
CA LEU A 6 0.02 -18.25 19.43
C LEU A 6 0.78 -17.14 20.16
N LYS A 7 1.70 -16.48 19.45
CA LYS A 7 2.51 -15.38 19.97
C LYS A 7 2.13 -14.07 19.30
N ILE A 8 2.18 -12.99 20.07
CA ILE A 8 2.05 -11.63 19.55
C ILE A 8 3.11 -11.41 18.46
N GLY A 9 2.69 -10.92 17.30
CA GLY A 9 3.55 -10.68 16.13
C GLY A 9 3.54 -11.77 15.06
N GLN A 10 2.82 -12.88 15.26
CA GLN A 10 2.64 -13.89 14.21
C GLN A 10 1.56 -13.49 13.20
N TYR A 11 1.77 -13.84 11.93
CA TYR A 11 0.75 -13.73 10.88
C TYR A 11 -0.10 -15.00 10.85
N LEU A 12 -1.41 -14.82 10.87
CA LEU A 12 -2.37 -15.91 10.97
C LEU A 12 -3.33 -15.90 9.78
N SER A 13 -3.55 -17.07 9.18
CA SER A 13 -4.71 -17.32 8.33
C SER A 13 -5.81 -17.92 9.18
N ILE A 14 -6.93 -17.20 9.31
CA ILE A 14 -8.10 -17.60 10.09
C ILE A 14 -9.26 -17.85 9.12
N SER A 15 -9.86 -19.04 9.17
CA SER A 15 -10.98 -19.41 8.31
C SER A 15 -12.14 -20.00 9.11
N HIS A 16 -13.35 -19.98 8.51
CA HIS A 16 -14.58 -20.50 9.12
C HIS A 16 -14.90 -19.83 10.48
N CYS A 17 -14.68 -18.53 10.56
CA CYS A 17 -14.99 -17.67 11.70
C CYS A 17 -16.25 -16.84 11.42
N MET A 18 -16.88 -16.31 12.47
CA MET A 18 -17.97 -15.35 12.33
C MET A 18 -17.46 -13.93 12.55
N LEU A 19 -17.76 -13.04 11.60
CA LEU A 19 -17.54 -11.60 11.77
C LEU A 19 -18.73 -11.02 12.53
N ASN A 20 -18.45 -10.31 13.63
CA ASN A 20 -19.44 -9.57 14.39
C ASN A 20 -19.04 -8.09 14.45
N GLU A 21 -20.03 -7.21 14.49
CA GLU A 21 -19.81 -5.76 14.63
C GLU A 21 -20.70 -5.22 15.75
N TRP A 22 -20.08 -4.54 16.71
CA TRP A 22 -20.79 -3.90 17.82
C TRP A 22 -20.16 -2.54 18.08
N GLN A 23 -20.97 -1.47 18.06
CA GLN A 23 -20.49 -0.09 18.29
C GLN A 23 -19.26 0.27 17.43
N LEU A 24 -19.28 -0.06 16.14
CA LEU A 24 -18.18 0.15 15.18
C LEU A 24 -16.90 -0.66 15.47
N HIS A 25 -16.90 -1.52 16.49
CA HIS A 25 -15.84 -2.48 16.73
C HIS A 25 -16.15 -3.79 16.01
N LYS A 26 -15.26 -4.19 15.11
CA LYS A 26 -15.32 -5.47 14.40
C LYS A 26 -14.53 -6.52 15.16
N SER A 27 -15.13 -7.69 15.37
CA SER A 27 -14.49 -8.83 16.02
C SER A 27 -14.70 -10.11 15.22
N LEU A 28 -13.68 -10.98 15.23
CA LEU A 28 -13.76 -12.32 14.64
C LEU A 28 -13.92 -13.34 15.76
N ASN A 29 -15.05 -14.04 15.76
CA ASN A 29 -15.36 -15.09 16.73
C ASN A 29 -15.06 -16.47 16.12
N THR A 30 -14.34 -17.30 16.87
CA THR A 30 -14.10 -18.70 16.48
C THR A 30 -15.37 -19.53 16.59
N THR A 31 -15.55 -20.46 15.65
CA THR A 31 -16.59 -21.48 15.66
C THR A 31 -15.96 -22.86 15.90
N ARG A 32 -16.79 -23.90 16.07
CA ARG A 32 -16.36 -25.30 16.09
C ARG A 32 -15.47 -25.68 14.89
N ASN A 33 -15.68 -25.03 13.73
CA ASN A 33 -15.01 -25.37 12.48
C ASN A 33 -13.86 -24.41 12.16
N SER A 34 -13.57 -23.44 13.04
CA SER A 34 -12.50 -22.49 12.78
C SER A 34 -11.16 -23.17 12.67
N LYS A 35 -10.39 -22.74 11.68
CA LYS A 35 -9.00 -23.16 11.50
C LYS A 35 -8.13 -21.92 11.58
N ILE A 36 -7.11 -21.99 12.43
CA ILE A 36 -6.07 -20.99 12.56
C ILE A 36 -4.78 -21.64 12.07
N GLN A 37 -4.05 -20.98 11.18
CA GLN A 37 -2.78 -21.44 10.66
C GLN A 37 -1.77 -20.31 10.76
N ILE A 38 -0.61 -20.60 11.34
CA ILE A 38 0.53 -19.67 11.27
C ILE A 38 1.01 -19.64 9.83
N ILE A 39 1.03 -18.45 9.25
CA ILE A 39 1.53 -18.24 7.89
C ILE A 39 2.76 -17.35 7.95
N GLN A 40 3.59 -17.44 6.91
CA GLN A 40 4.51 -16.36 6.64
C GLN A 40 3.72 -15.15 6.15
N PRO A 41 4.16 -13.93 6.50
CA PRO A 41 3.56 -12.73 5.95
C PRO A 41 3.51 -12.80 4.43
N LEU A 42 2.31 -12.70 3.86
CA LEU A 42 2.14 -12.63 2.43
C LEU A 42 2.62 -11.26 1.97
N THR A 43 3.78 -11.26 1.33
CA THR A 43 4.29 -10.10 0.62
C THR A 43 3.65 -10.10 -0.76
N THR A 44 2.93 -9.05 -1.08
CA THR A 44 2.31 -8.87 -2.39
C THR A 44 2.86 -7.62 -3.05
N THR A 45 3.11 -7.71 -4.35
CA THR A 45 3.51 -6.57 -5.17
C THR A 45 2.28 -6.01 -5.86
N VAL A 46 2.05 -4.70 -5.71
CA VAL A 46 0.97 -3.97 -6.35
C VAL A 46 1.59 -2.94 -7.29
N ARG A 47 1.15 -2.92 -8.54
CA ARG A 47 1.64 -1.99 -9.56
C ARG A 47 0.48 -1.14 -10.07
N GLY A 48 0.71 0.16 -10.19
CA GLY A 48 -0.30 1.09 -10.69
C GLY A 48 0.13 2.55 -10.64
N ASN A 49 -0.77 3.42 -11.07
CA ASN A 49 -0.55 4.86 -11.03
C ASN A 49 -1.04 5.42 -9.69
N ILE A 50 -0.23 6.29 -9.10
CA ILE A 50 -0.66 7.13 -7.99
C ILE A 50 -1.25 8.40 -8.61
N ASP A 51 -2.54 8.62 -8.35
CA ASP A 51 -3.29 9.76 -8.88
C ASP A 51 -3.61 10.79 -7.80
N SER A 52 -3.52 10.41 -6.53
CA SER A 52 -3.75 11.27 -5.38
C SER A 52 -2.82 10.91 -4.24
N ILE A 53 -2.37 11.94 -3.53
CA ILE A 53 -1.57 11.82 -2.32
C ILE A 53 -2.06 12.84 -1.30
N THR A 54 -1.93 12.50 -0.02
CA THR A 54 -2.16 13.41 1.09
C THR A 54 -1.11 13.17 2.15
N LEU A 55 -0.52 14.24 2.66
CA LEU A 55 0.47 14.14 3.73
C LEU A 55 -0.19 14.29 5.11
N ASN A 56 0.19 13.42 6.04
CA ASN A 56 -0.10 13.59 7.47
C ASN A 56 1.22 13.74 8.26
N ASP A 57 1.12 13.90 9.58
CA ASP A 57 2.29 14.20 10.44
C ASP A 57 3.39 13.12 10.40
N ILE A 58 3.07 11.88 10.01
CA ILE A 58 3.96 10.72 10.13
C ILE A 58 4.11 9.91 8.84
N ALA A 59 3.19 10.04 7.89
CA ALA A 59 3.06 9.21 6.71
C ALA A 59 2.43 9.98 5.54
N VAL A 60 2.59 9.43 4.34
CA VAL A 60 1.89 9.86 3.12
C VAL A 60 0.84 8.83 2.79
N GLU A 61 -0.42 9.26 2.75
CA GLU A 61 -1.51 8.47 2.20
C GLU A 61 -1.51 8.59 0.69
N ILE A 62 -1.58 7.48 -0.03
CA ILE A 62 -1.60 7.43 -1.49
C ILE A 62 -2.79 6.62 -1.97
N ALA A 63 -3.42 7.08 -3.04
CA ALA A 63 -4.43 6.33 -3.77
C ALA A 63 -3.80 5.78 -5.05
N LEU A 64 -3.70 4.45 -5.14
CA LEU A 64 -3.11 3.76 -6.28
C LEU A 64 -4.20 3.07 -7.10
N LYS A 65 -4.24 3.36 -8.41
CA LYS A 65 -5.05 2.66 -9.41
C LYS A 65 -4.23 1.57 -10.07
N GLU A 66 -4.56 0.30 -9.83
CA GLU A 66 -3.90 -0.83 -10.50
C GLU A 66 -4.24 -0.82 -12.00
N ASP A 67 -3.26 -1.08 -12.88
CA ASP A 67 -3.47 -1.08 -14.34
C ASP A 67 -4.56 -2.07 -14.81
N SER A 68 -4.84 -3.10 -14.00
CA SER A 68 -5.79 -4.18 -14.32
C SER A 68 -7.16 -4.04 -13.65
N LYS A 69 -7.39 -2.99 -12.84
CA LYS A 69 -8.61 -2.83 -12.04
C LYS A 69 -9.11 -1.38 -12.05
N GLU A 70 -10.42 -1.23 -11.95
CA GLU A 70 -11.05 0.09 -11.87
C GLU A 70 -11.08 0.67 -10.44
N GLU A 71 -10.83 -0.17 -9.43
CA GLU A 71 -10.85 0.23 -8.02
C GLU A 71 -9.50 0.79 -7.57
N TYR A 72 -9.57 1.85 -6.77
CA TYR A 72 -8.40 2.41 -6.08
C TYR A 72 -8.11 1.63 -4.82
N LYS A 73 -6.82 1.55 -4.49
CA LYS A 73 -6.34 1.07 -3.19
C LYS A 73 -5.59 2.17 -2.47
N ASP A 74 -5.97 2.36 -1.22
CA ASP A 74 -5.34 3.32 -0.32
C ASP A 74 -4.19 2.65 0.42
N PHE A 75 -3.05 3.34 0.50
CA PHE A 75 -1.90 2.91 1.27
C PHE A 75 -1.35 4.06 2.11
N SER A 76 -0.98 3.75 3.35
CA SER A 76 -0.21 4.64 4.21
C SER A 76 1.27 4.28 4.08
N VAL A 77 2.09 5.23 3.62
CA VAL A 77 3.51 5.04 3.33
C VAL A 77 4.34 5.88 4.30
N ASP A 78 5.27 5.23 5.00
CA ASP A 78 6.21 5.93 5.87
C ASP A 78 7.04 6.96 5.09
N LEU A 79 7.27 8.13 5.71
CA LEU A 79 8.06 9.22 5.12
C LEU A 79 9.48 8.78 4.73
N ALA A 80 10.06 7.83 5.47
CA ALA A 80 11.37 7.28 5.17
C ALA A 80 11.38 6.57 3.80
N ILE A 81 10.31 5.83 3.48
CA ILE A 81 10.16 5.14 2.19
C ILE A 81 10.01 6.18 1.08
N ILE A 82 9.14 7.18 1.26
CA ILE A 82 8.95 8.26 0.28
C ILE A 82 10.27 8.99 -0.03
N ARG A 83 11.06 9.32 1.00
CA ARG A 83 12.36 9.98 0.81
C ARG A 83 13.41 9.10 0.16
N SER A 84 13.31 7.78 0.32
CA SER A 84 14.19 6.83 -0.37
C SER A 84 13.87 6.75 -1.86
N VAL A 85 12.60 6.90 -2.21
CA VAL A 85 12.08 6.88 -3.59
C VAL A 85 12.36 8.18 -4.32
N PHE A 86 12.26 9.31 -3.61
CA PHE A 86 12.57 10.65 -4.13
C PHE A 86 13.76 11.24 -3.36
N PRO A 87 15.01 10.90 -3.70
CA PRO A 87 16.20 11.34 -2.97
C PRO A 87 16.30 12.87 -2.85
N ASP A 88 15.79 13.61 -3.83
CA ASP A 88 15.76 15.08 -3.85
C ASP A 88 14.92 15.67 -2.70
N THR A 89 14.04 14.87 -2.10
CA THR A 89 13.18 15.27 -0.98
C THR A 89 13.85 15.13 0.40
N LEU A 90 15.07 14.59 0.48
CA LEU A 90 15.77 14.39 1.76
C LEU A 90 15.95 15.69 2.56
N GLN A 91 16.14 16.81 1.86
CA GLN A 91 16.32 18.15 2.44
C GLN A 91 15.03 19.00 2.43
N VAL A 92 13.96 18.48 1.83
CA VAL A 92 12.67 19.19 1.74
C VAL A 92 11.98 19.10 3.10
N ARG A 93 11.46 20.23 3.57
CA ARG A 93 10.67 20.27 4.81
C ARG A 93 9.37 19.52 4.61
N VAL A 94 8.85 18.90 5.67
CA VAL A 94 7.60 18.11 5.61
C VAL A 94 6.45 18.95 5.05
N GLU A 95 6.35 20.22 5.47
CA GLU A 95 5.35 21.19 4.98
C GLU A 95 5.38 21.41 3.45
N ASP A 96 6.55 21.30 2.83
CA ASP A 96 6.74 21.52 1.39
C ASP A 96 6.70 20.20 0.59
N LEU A 97 6.75 19.06 1.29
CA LEU A 97 6.86 17.74 0.68
C LEU A 97 5.60 17.36 -0.10
N GLU A 98 4.42 17.67 0.44
CA GLU A 98 3.15 17.39 -0.24
C GLU A 98 3.07 18.13 -1.59
N ASN A 99 3.37 19.43 -1.60
CA ASN A 99 3.40 20.23 -2.82
C ASN A 99 4.40 19.70 -3.85
N TYR A 100 5.58 19.25 -3.41
CA TYR A 100 6.57 18.65 -4.28
C TYR A 100 6.05 17.37 -4.94
N LEU A 101 5.46 16.47 -4.15
CA LEU A 101 4.97 15.19 -4.64
C LEU A 101 3.75 15.36 -5.56
N LEU A 102 2.87 16.33 -5.27
CA LEU A 102 1.72 16.66 -6.12
C LEU A 102 2.15 17.08 -7.53
N GLN A 103 3.26 17.82 -7.67
CA GLN A 103 3.81 18.22 -8.97
C GLN A 103 4.33 17.05 -9.81
N LYS A 104 4.56 15.90 -9.19
CA LYS A 104 5.07 14.71 -9.87
C LYS A 104 3.95 13.81 -10.37
N LEU A 105 2.71 13.98 -9.88
CA LEU A 105 1.56 13.17 -10.28
C LEU A 105 1.16 13.39 -11.75
N PRO A 106 0.64 12.35 -12.44
CA PRO A 106 0.55 10.96 -12.00
C PRO A 106 1.89 10.22 -12.12
N ILE A 107 2.15 9.27 -11.22
CA ILE A 107 3.43 8.51 -11.19
C ILE A 107 3.15 7.02 -11.17
N LEU A 108 3.85 6.28 -12.01
CA LEU A 108 3.77 4.82 -12.05
C LEU A 108 4.67 4.21 -10.98
N PHE A 109 4.08 3.37 -10.13
CA PHE A 109 4.74 2.77 -8.98
C PHE A 109 4.56 1.27 -8.90
N GLU A 110 5.58 0.63 -8.34
CA GLU A 110 5.52 -0.72 -7.79
C GLU A 110 5.65 -0.63 -6.26
N ILE A 111 4.67 -1.16 -5.53
CA ILE A 111 4.64 -1.15 -4.07
C ILE A 111 4.66 -2.59 -3.57
N ILE A 112 5.58 -2.86 -2.65
CA ILE A 112 5.68 -4.14 -1.96
C ILE A 112 4.97 -3.99 -0.62
N VAL A 113 3.88 -4.72 -0.43
CA VAL A 113 3.04 -4.64 0.77
C VAL A 113 2.99 -5.97 1.51
N GLN A 114 2.93 -5.89 2.83
CA GLN A 114 2.80 -7.02 3.73
C GLN A 114 1.58 -6.79 4.63
N GLY A 115 0.46 -7.41 4.27
CA GLY A 115 -0.84 -7.06 4.86
C GLY A 115 -1.24 -5.63 4.48
N SER A 116 -1.44 -4.76 5.47
CA SER A 116 -1.74 -3.34 5.29
C SER A 116 -0.50 -2.43 5.26
N ASN A 117 0.69 -2.97 5.51
CA ASN A 117 1.90 -2.17 5.65
C ASN A 117 2.71 -2.14 4.36
N VAL A 118 3.07 -0.93 3.92
CA VAL A 118 4.01 -0.75 2.81
C VAL A 118 5.43 -1.04 3.31
N GLN A 119 6.06 -2.06 2.74
CA GLN A 119 7.43 -2.45 3.07
C GLN A 119 8.44 -1.71 2.21
N ASN A 120 8.11 -1.52 0.93
CA ASN A 120 8.98 -0.86 -0.01
C ASN A 120 8.17 -0.27 -1.17
N MET A 121 8.79 0.67 -1.88
CA MET A 121 8.20 1.36 -3.02
C MET A 121 9.29 1.62 -4.06
N HIS A 122 8.96 1.45 -5.34
CA HIS A 122 9.86 1.67 -6.46
C HIS A 122 9.16 2.46 -7.58
N LEU A 123 9.82 3.49 -8.07
CA LEU A 123 9.42 4.20 -9.28
C LEU A 123 9.59 3.26 -10.47
N ILE A 124 8.58 3.18 -11.33
CA ILE A 124 8.71 2.55 -12.63
C ILE A 124 9.00 3.67 -13.63
N GLU A 125 10.19 3.68 -14.20
CA GLU A 125 10.52 4.62 -15.29
C GLU A 125 9.52 4.40 -16.43
N GLN A 126 8.73 5.44 -16.73
CA GLN A 126 7.97 5.43 -17.98
C GLN A 126 8.98 5.48 -19.13
N PRO A 127 8.88 4.58 -20.12
CA PRO A 127 9.77 4.64 -21.27
C PRO A 127 9.61 6.01 -21.95
N ALA A 128 10.72 6.73 -22.08
CA ALA A 128 10.75 7.97 -22.85
C ALA A 128 10.43 7.66 -24.32
N GLY A 129 9.18 7.88 -24.74
CA GLY A 129 8.84 7.80 -26.16
C GLY A 129 7.41 7.36 -26.46
N CYS A 130 6.47 8.31 -26.38
CA CYS A 130 5.45 8.44 -27.41
C CYS A 130 5.43 9.92 -27.80
N MET A 131 6.44 10.33 -28.58
CA MET A 131 6.28 11.51 -29.42
C MET A 131 5.38 11.06 -30.57
N ASP A 132 4.11 11.46 -30.49
CA ASP A 132 3.20 11.42 -31.61
C ASP A 132 3.81 12.22 -32.76
N TYR A 133 4.39 11.52 -33.73
CA TYR A 133 4.54 12.08 -35.06
C TYR A 133 3.20 11.92 -35.76
N ASP A 134 2.24 12.79 -35.44
CA ASP A 134 1.19 13.14 -36.37
C ASP A 134 1.86 13.91 -37.52
N ALA A 135 2.38 13.14 -38.49
CA ALA A 135 2.75 13.66 -39.78
C ALA A 135 1.45 13.89 -40.57
N GLU A 136 0.97 15.13 -40.53
CA GLU A 136 0.04 15.65 -41.53
C GLU A 136 0.64 15.41 -42.93
N GLN A 137 -0.08 14.66 -43.78
CA GLN A 137 0.00 14.76 -45.24
C GLN A 137 -1.41 14.74 -45.83
#